data_AF-A0A0H3AZI4-F1
#
_entry.id   AF-A0A0H3AZI4-F1
#
_cell.length_a   1.000
_cell.length_b   1.000
_cell.length_c   1.000
_cell.angle_alpha   90.00
_cell.angle_beta   90.00
_cell.angle_gamma   90.00
#
_symmetry.space_group_name_H-M   'P 1'
#
loop_
_entity.id
_entity.type
_entity.pdbx_description
1 polymer ?
#
loop_
_entity_poly.entity_id
_entity_poly.type
_entity_poly.pdbx_seq_one_letter_code
_entity_poly.pdbx_strand_id
1 'polypeptide(L)' 'MEKGIEKEKIETAKEMLIENEPIEKIARYIKLTIEEIKKLKAEKYKV' A
#
# COMPACT_ATOMS: atom_id res chain seq x y z
N MET A 1 -20.50 -2.05 -7.82
CA MET A 1 -19.53 -3.16 -7.64
C MET A 1 -18.17 -2.52 -7.40
N GLU A 2 -17.84 -2.09 -6.18
CA GLU A 2 -16.64 -1.26 -5.94
C GLU A 2 -15.77 -1.72 -4.75
N LYS A 3 -16.26 -2.61 -3.89
CA LYS A 3 -15.52 -3.06 -2.68
C LYS A 3 -14.35 -4.01 -2.95
N GLY A 4 -14.27 -4.62 -4.13
CA GLY A 4 -13.21 -5.60 -4.45
C GLY A 4 -11.88 -4.96 -4.81
N ILE A 5 -11.93 -3.87 -5.59
CA ILE A 5 -10.74 -3.21 -6.17
C ILE A 5 -9.90 -2.53 -5.08
N GLU A 6 -10.54 -1.97 -4.06
CA GLU A 6 -9.84 -1.25 -2.99
C GLU A 6 -9.05 -2.18 -2.05
N LYS A 7 -9.59 -3.38 -1.79
CA LYS A 7 -8.89 -4.41 -1.00
C LYS A 7 -7.65 -4.94 -1.72
N GLU A 8 -7.80 -5.27 -3.01
CA GLU A 8 -6.70 -5.79 -3.82
C GLU A 8 -5.53 -4.80 -3.88
N LYS A 9 -5.83 -3.50 -4.08
CA LYS A 9 -4.82 -2.43 -4.05
C LYS A 9 -4.06 -2.36 -2.72
N ILE A 10 -4.77 -2.49 -1.59
CA ILE A 10 -4.15 -2.46 -0.27
C ILE A 10 -3.30 -3.71 -0.03
N GLU A 11 -3.75 -4.89 -0.47
CA GLU A 11 -2.98 -6.13 -0.37
C GLU A 11 -1.70 -6.06 -1.20
N THR A 12 -1.78 -5.66 -2.46
CA THR A 12 -0.59 -5.48 -3.31
C THR A 12 0.36 -4.42 -2.74
N ALA A 13 -0.16 -3.29 -2.23
CA ALA A 13 0.68 -2.29 -1.57
C ALA A 13 1.42 -2.86 -0.34
N LYS A 14 0.78 -3.73 0.44
CA LYS A 14 1.40 -4.41 1.59
C LYS A 14 2.48 -5.39 1.16
N GLU A 15 2.24 -6.17 0.10
CA GLU A 15 3.24 -7.08 -0.48
C GLU A 15 4.48 -6.33 -0.95
N MET A 16 4.30 -5.26 -1.74
CA MET A 16 5.41 -4.43 -2.19
C MET A 16 6.18 -3.79 -1.02
N LEU A 17 5.47 -3.37 0.05
CA LEU A 17 6.10 -2.89 1.29
C LEU A 17 6.89 -3.99 2.03
N ILE A 18 6.46 -5.26 1.95
CA ILE A 18 7.21 -6.42 2.48
C ILE A 18 8.49 -6.64 1.67
N GLU A 19 8.42 -6.49 0.35
CA GLU A 19 9.56 -6.58 -0.56
C GLU A 19 10.55 -5.40 -0.45
N ASN A 20 10.30 -4.46 0.47
CA ASN A 20 11.08 -3.23 0.65
C ASN A 20 11.13 -2.33 -0.60
N GLU A 21 10.07 -2.37 -1.42
CA GLU A 21 9.93 -1.47 -2.56
C GLU A 21 9.90 0.01 -2.09
N PRO A 22 10.42 0.95 -2.91
CA PRO A 22 10.34 2.37 -2.61
C PRO A 22 8.88 2.85 -2.52
N ILE A 23 8.58 3.66 -1.50
CA ILE A 23 7.22 4.21 -1.26
C ILE A 23 6.69 4.94 -2.50
N GLU A 24 7.53 5.68 -3.20
CA GLU A 24 7.16 6.42 -4.42
C GLU A 24 6.75 5.50 -5.56
N LYS A 25 7.42 4.34 -5.70
CA LYS A 25 7.09 3.32 -6.69
C LYS A 25 5.72 2.70 -6.39
N ILE A 26 5.50 2.34 -5.13
CA ILE A 26 4.23 1.75 -4.66
C ILE A 26 3.07 2.72 -4.89
N ALA A 27 3.23 3.99 -4.48
CA ALA A 27 2.21 5.02 -4.65
C ALA A 27 1.84 5.21 -6.14
N ARG A 28 2.83 5.28 -7.03
CA ARG A 28 2.61 5.45 -8.47
C ARG A 28 1.90 4.25 -9.12
N TYR A 29 2.26 3.04 -8.69
CA TYR A 29 1.73 1.78 -9.24
C TYR A 29 0.30 1.53 -8.76
N ILE A 30 0.07 1.57 -7.44
CA ILE A 30 -1.22 1.28 -6.80
C ILE A 30 -2.23 2.43 -6.99
N LYS A 31 -1.74 3.63 -7.37
CA LYS A 31 -2.51 4.87 -7.46
C LYS A 31 -3.03 5.32 -6.09
N LEU A 32 -2.19 5.18 -5.07
CA LEU A 32 -2.42 5.72 -3.73
C LEU A 32 -1.46 6.88 -3.49
N THR A 33 -1.82 7.74 -2.53
CA THR A 33 -0.92 8.81 -2.10
C THR A 33 0.24 8.25 -1.28
N ILE A 34 1.36 8.98 -1.28
CA ILE A 34 2.52 8.66 -0.43
C ILE A 34 2.12 8.57 1.04
N GLU A 35 1.20 9.42 1.49
CA GLU A 35 0.69 9.43 2.87
C GLU A 35 -0.09 8.16 3.21
N GLU A 36 -0.93 7.67 2.31
CA GLU A 36 -1.64 6.40 2.48
C GLU A 36 -0.67 5.21 2.56
N ILE A 37 0.33 5.15 1.69
CA ILE A 37 1.35 4.09 1.75
C ILE A 37 2.16 4.17 3.06
N LYS A 38 2.47 5.39 3.54
CA LYS A 38 3.12 5.58 4.85
C LYS A 38 2.24 5.12 6.01
N LYS A 39 0.94 5.40 5.98
CA LYS A 39 -0.03 4.88 6.98
C LYS A 39 -0.07 3.36 6.97
N LEU A 40 -0.18 2.74 5.79
CA LEU A 40 -0.16 1.28 5.64
C LEU A 40 1.14 0.66 6.17
N LYS A 41 2.28 1.31 5.90
CA LYS A 41 3.57 0.90 6.46
C LYS A 41 3.55 0.99 7.99
N ALA A 42 3.06 2.10 8.56
CA ALA A 42 3.00 2.30 10.00
C ALA A 42 2.05 1.31 10.71
N GLU A 43 0.90 0.99 10.10
CA GLU A 43 -0.04 -0.01 10.63
C GLU A 43 0.58 -1.41 10.73
N LYS A 44 1.49 -1.77 9.82
CA LYS A 44 2.24 -3.04 9.87
C LYS A 44 3.14 -3.18 11.10
N TYR A 45 3.66 -2.07 11.63
CA TYR A 45 4.58 -2.07 12.79
C TYR A 45 3.89 -1.72 14.10
N LYS A 46 2.56 -1.70 14.14
CA LYS A 46 1.78 -1.44 15.35
C LYS A 46 1.54 -2.70 16.21
N VAL A 47 2.47 -3.66 16.12
CA VAL A 47 2.50 -4.92 16.88
C VAL A 47 3.42 -4.81 18.08
#